data_AF-A0A1I7S825-F1
#
_entry.id   AF-A0A1I7S825-F1
#
_cell.length_a   1.000
_cell.length_b   1.000
_cell.length_c   1.000
_cell.angle_alpha   90.00
_cell.angle_beta   90.00
_cell.angle_gamma   90.00
#
_symmetry.space_group_name_H-M   'P 1'
#
loop_
_entity.id
_entity.type
_entity.pdbx_description
1 polymer ?
#
loop_
_entity_poly.entity_id
_entity_poly.type
_entity_poly.pdbx_seq_one_letter_code
_entity_poly.pdbx_strand_id
1 'polypeptide(L)'
;MAFNASTPAIEKAIEKLEKEVLEPTDFDRKRHDETVVEIQELNGTLHKTWTILYPDDMVDQLPELRSLILKMIQFEVNKILEYAQILHFENDMCAICLEEKAQNPVYCIQCLKIVSCKGCTDDLVRHSGHFVKCPRCQRKSPTELPLFYCAPP
;
A
#
# COMPACT_ATOMS: atom_id res chain seq x y z
N MET A 1 -21.18 48.26 -14.46
CA MET A 1 -20.30 47.09 -14.60
C MET A 1 -19.16 47.25 -13.60
N ALA A 2 -19.26 46.60 -12.44
CA ALA A 2 -18.26 46.39 -11.37
C ALA A 2 -19.08 45.77 -10.21
N PHE A 3 -18.72 44.73 -9.49
CA PHE A 3 -17.43 44.25 -8.98
C PHE A 3 -17.49 42.72 -8.90
N ASN A 4 -16.59 42.00 -9.58
CA ASN A 4 -16.23 40.63 -9.19
C ASN A 4 -15.09 40.74 -8.19
N ALA A 5 -15.44 40.91 -6.91
CA ALA A 5 -14.51 40.75 -5.81
C ALA A 5 -14.88 39.43 -5.11
N SER A 6 -14.37 38.31 -5.64
CA SER A 6 -14.24 37.08 -4.87
C SER A 6 -13.53 37.45 -3.57
N THR A 7 -14.23 37.39 -2.46
CA THR A 7 -13.72 37.92 -1.20
C THR A 7 -12.59 36.99 -0.73
N PRO A 8 -11.42 37.50 -0.28
CA PRO A 8 -10.31 36.65 0.19
C PRO A 8 -10.69 35.65 1.29
N ALA A 9 -11.79 35.92 2.00
CA ALA A 9 -12.37 35.03 3.00
C ALA A 9 -13.07 33.80 2.39
N ILE A 10 -13.70 33.94 1.21
CA ILE A 10 -14.34 32.85 0.49
C ILE A 10 -13.27 31.93 -0.12
N GLU A 11 -12.23 32.51 -0.72
CA GLU A 11 -11.10 31.73 -1.26
C GLU A 11 -10.40 30.92 -0.16
N LYS A 12 -10.13 31.52 1.00
CA LYS A 12 -9.58 30.79 2.17
C LYS A 12 -10.52 29.72 2.73
N ALA A 13 -11.83 29.94 2.69
CA ALA A 13 -12.81 28.96 3.16
C ALA A 13 -12.90 27.77 2.19
N ILE A 14 -12.84 28.02 0.88
CA ILE A 14 -12.77 26.97 -0.14
C ILE A 14 -11.47 26.18 0.01
N GLU A 15 -10.32 26.85 0.11
CA GLU A 15 -9.01 26.19 0.26
C GLU A 15 -8.93 25.35 1.56
N LYS A 16 -9.59 25.80 2.63
CA LYS A 16 -9.71 25.06 3.89
C LYS A 16 -10.65 23.86 3.76
N LEU A 17 -11.80 24.01 3.11
CA LEU A 17 -12.74 22.92 2.85
C LEU A 17 -12.14 21.88 1.89
N GLU A 18 -11.39 22.31 0.87
CA GLU A 18 -10.65 21.42 -0.02
C GLU A 18 -9.59 20.63 0.76
N LYS A 19 -8.85 21.28 1.67
CA LYS A 19 -7.90 20.57 2.56
C LYS A 19 -8.60 19.61 3.52
N GLU A 20 -9.70 20.01 4.14
CA GLU A 20 -10.46 19.14 5.07
C GLU A 20 -11.17 17.97 4.37
N VAL A 21 -11.51 18.12 3.08
CA VAL A 21 -12.07 17.04 2.25
C VAL A 21 -10.99 16.08 1.72
N LEU A 22 -9.74 16.56 1.60
CA LEU A 22 -8.62 15.79 1.04
C LEU A 22 -7.73 15.13 2.09
N GLU A 23 -7.71 15.60 3.34
CA GLU A 23 -6.97 14.93 4.40
C GLU A 23 -7.79 13.81 5.06
N PRO A 24 -7.21 12.61 5.25
CA PRO A 24 -7.89 11.54 5.94
C PRO A 24 -8.29 11.88 7.36
N THR A 25 -9.49 11.48 7.74
CA THR A 25 -9.95 11.59 9.12
C THR A 25 -9.18 10.62 10.02
N ASP A 26 -9.17 10.90 11.34
CA ASP A 26 -8.62 9.97 12.34
C ASP A 26 -9.30 8.59 12.28
N PHE A 27 -10.59 8.57 11.91
CA PHE A 27 -11.34 7.34 11.71
C PHE A 27 -10.79 6.53 10.53
N ASP A 28 -10.48 7.17 9.40
CA ASP A 28 -9.93 6.50 8.23
C ASP A 28 -8.53 5.95 8.50
N ARG A 29 -7.68 6.71 9.22
CA ARG A 29 -6.35 6.27 9.65
C ARG A 29 -6.44 5.04 10.55
N LYS A 30 -7.34 5.07 11.54
CA LYS A 30 -7.56 3.94 12.44
C LYS A 30 -8.03 2.70 11.67
N ARG A 31 -8.99 2.86 10.75
CA ARG A 31 -9.48 1.76 9.91
C ARG A 31 -8.36 1.17 9.04
N HIS A 32 -7.52 2.02 8.46
CA HIS A 32 -6.34 1.59 7.71
C HIS A 32 -5.37 0.78 8.58
N ASP A 33 -5.04 1.28 9.77
CA ASP A 33 -4.14 0.59 10.70
C ASP A 33 -4.68 -0.79 11.11
N GLU A 34 -5.99 -0.90 11.39
CA GLU A 34 -6.67 -2.17 11.69
C GLU A 34 -6.56 -3.14 10.50
N THR A 35 -6.86 -2.70 9.28
CA THR A 35 -6.71 -3.54 8.07
C THR A 35 -5.26 -3.97 7.84
N VAL A 36 -4.29 -3.10 8.13
CA VAL A 36 -2.86 -3.46 8.03
C VAL A 36 -2.47 -4.54 9.03
N VAL A 37 -3.01 -4.50 10.26
CA VAL A 37 -2.78 -5.56 11.25
C VAL A 37 -3.29 -6.90 10.74
N GLU A 38 -4.53 -6.95 10.23
CA GLU A 38 -5.12 -8.18 9.65
C GLU A 38 -4.27 -8.74 8.51
N ILE A 39 -3.80 -7.88 7.60
CA ILE A 39 -2.90 -8.27 6.51
C ILE A 39 -1.59 -8.88 7.07
N GLN A 40 -1.01 -8.31 8.12
CA GLN A 40 0.22 -8.83 8.72
C GLN A 40 0.01 -10.20 9.39
N GLU A 41 -1.15 -10.43 10.02
CA GLU A 41 -1.51 -11.74 10.58
C GLU A 41 -1.68 -12.81 9.48
N LEU A 42 -2.37 -12.45 8.39
CA LEU A 42 -2.52 -13.31 7.23
C LEU A 42 -1.16 -13.62 6.57
N ASN A 43 -0.29 -12.62 6.42
CA ASN A 43 1.08 -12.81 5.93
C ASN A 43 1.90 -13.72 6.85
N GLY A 44 1.75 -13.60 8.17
CA GLY A 44 2.39 -14.49 9.14
C GLY A 44 1.93 -15.93 8.96
N THR A 45 0.63 -16.12 8.72
CA THR A 45 0.04 -17.44 8.45
C THR A 45 0.54 -18.01 7.12
N LEU A 46 0.54 -17.21 6.06
CA LEU A 46 1.08 -17.60 4.75
C LEU A 46 2.56 -17.98 4.86
N HIS A 47 3.36 -17.22 5.59
CA HIS A 47 4.78 -17.52 5.77
C HIS A 47 5.00 -18.86 6.48
N LYS A 48 4.16 -19.19 7.47
CA LYS A 48 4.16 -20.51 8.10
C LYS A 48 3.88 -21.60 7.07
N THR A 49 2.90 -21.46 6.18
CA THR A 49 2.61 -22.50 5.17
C THR A 49 3.76 -22.74 4.18
N TRP A 50 4.62 -21.75 3.94
CA TRP A 50 5.85 -21.89 3.14
C TRP A 50 7.03 -22.53 3.88
N THR A 51 6.97 -22.59 5.21
CA THR A 51 8.05 -23.09 6.08
C THR A 51 7.71 -24.43 6.76
N ILE A 52 6.50 -24.96 6.55
CA ILE A 52 6.09 -26.29 7.01
C ILE A 52 6.97 -27.35 6.34
N LEU A 53 7.73 -28.08 7.17
CA LEU A 53 8.52 -29.26 6.85
C LEU A 53 7.86 -30.47 7.57
N TYR A 54 6.78 -31.03 7.03
CA TYR A 54 6.01 -32.12 7.67
C TYR A 54 5.64 -33.20 6.63
N PRO A 55 5.25 -34.43 7.05
CA PRO A 55 5.22 -35.62 6.20
C PRO A 55 4.34 -35.47 4.96
N ASP A 56 4.65 -36.26 3.93
CA ASP A 56 4.13 -36.16 2.55
C ASP A 56 2.58 -36.11 2.43
N ASP A 57 1.85 -36.52 3.47
CA ASP A 57 0.38 -36.65 3.48
C ASP A 57 -0.40 -35.34 3.70
N MET A 58 0.24 -34.28 4.20
CA MET A 58 -0.40 -32.95 4.32
C MET A 58 0.07 -31.95 3.25
N VAL A 59 1.02 -32.34 2.39
CA VAL A 59 1.59 -31.48 1.34
C VAL A 59 0.53 -31.08 0.32
N ASP A 60 -0.37 -31.99 0.00
CA ASP A 60 -1.38 -31.81 -1.05
C ASP A 60 -2.44 -30.73 -0.72
N GLN A 61 -2.62 -30.33 0.55
CA GLN A 61 -3.60 -29.31 0.96
C GLN A 61 -2.99 -27.91 1.15
N LEU A 62 -1.67 -27.80 1.13
CA LEU A 62 -0.97 -26.53 1.32
C LEU A 62 -1.21 -25.53 0.17
N PRO A 63 -1.28 -25.94 -1.11
CA PRO A 63 -1.58 -25.03 -2.21
C PRO A 63 -2.94 -24.35 -2.07
N GLU A 64 -3.98 -25.09 -1.69
CA GLU A 64 -5.34 -24.59 -1.50
C GLU A 64 -5.39 -23.59 -0.34
N LEU A 65 -4.74 -23.93 0.78
CA LEU A 65 -4.66 -23.04 1.93
C LEU A 65 -3.90 -21.75 1.59
N ARG A 66 -2.79 -21.83 0.84
CA ARG A 66 -2.05 -20.64 0.36
C ARG A 66 -2.93 -19.77 -0.53
N SER A 67 -3.62 -20.37 -1.49
CA SER A 67 -4.56 -19.68 -2.38
C SER A 67 -5.67 -18.98 -1.60
N LEU A 68 -6.24 -19.63 -0.58
CA LEU A 68 -7.24 -19.03 0.30
C LEU A 68 -6.69 -17.82 1.06
N ILE A 69 -5.52 -17.95 1.68
CA ILE A 69 -4.90 -16.85 2.43
C ILE A 69 -4.59 -15.67 1.51
N LEU A 70 -4.07 -15.91 0.30
CA LEU A 70 -3.82 -14.86 -0.70
C LEU A 70 -5.11 -14.13 -1.10
N LYS A 71 -6.22 -14.84 -1.27
CA LYS A 71 -7.53 -14.22 -1.52
C LYS A 71 -8.01 -13.37 -0.36
N MET A 72 -7.80 -13.82 0.88
CA MET A 72 -8.12 -13.01 2.07
C MET A 72 -7.26 -11.75 2.13
N ILE A 73 -5.96 -11.84 1.84
CA ILE A 73 -5.08 -10.67 1.75
C ILE A 73 -5.59 -9.71 0.66
N GLN A 74 -5.92 -10.21 -0.54
CA GLN A 74 -6.45 -9.39 -1.62
C GLN A 74 -7.74 -8.66 -1.23
N PHE A 75 -8.63 -9.32 -0.49
CA PHE A 75 -9.86 -8.71 0.01
C PHE A 75 -9.58 -7.51 0.93
N GLU A 76 -8.63 -7.66 1.86
CA GLU A 76 -8.21 -6.56 2.74
C GLU A 76 -7.49 -5.44 1.97
N VAL A 77 -6.66 -5.79 0.98
CA VAL A 77 -6.01 -4.81 0.11
C VAL A 77 -6.99 -3.93 -0.62
N ASN A 78 -8.09 -4.50 -1.13
CA ASN A 78 -9.10 -3.73 -1.85
C ASN A 78 -9.72 -2.64 -0.96
N LYS A 79 -9.93 -2.91 0.33
CA LYS A 79 -10.40 -1.90 1.30
C LYS A 79 -9.41 -0.74 1.45
N ILE A 80 -8.10 -1.03 1.43
CA ILE A 80 -7.05 0.00 1.49
C ILE A 80 -6.97 0.78 0.18
N LEU A 81 -7.12 0.13 -0.98
CA LEU A 81 -7.00 0.79 -2.28
C LEU A 81 -8.13 1.81 -2.52
N GLU A 82 -9.35 1.54 -2.05
CA GLU A 82 -10.44 2.52 -2.08
C GLU A 82 -10.07 3.80 -1.31
N TYR A 83 -9.38 3.64 -0.17
CA TYR A 83 -8.88 4.76 0.62
C TYR A 83 -7.66 5.45 0.01
N ALA A 84 -6.75 4.69 -0.62
CA ALA A 84 -5.54 5.22 -1.22
C ALA A 84 -5.79 6.15 -2.42
N GLN A 85 -6.96 6.07 -3.06
CA GLN A 85 -7.36 6.97 -4.14
C GLN A 85 -7.63 8.41 -3.67
N ILE A 86 -7.92 8.59 -2.39
CA ILE A 86 -8.24 9.89 -1.78
C ILE A 86 -6.97 10.55 -1.21
N LEU A 87 -5.89 9.77 -1.07
CA LEU A 87 -4.62 10.24 -0.52
C LEU A 87 -3.79 10.96 -1.59
N HIS A 88 -3.49 12.23 -1.31
CA HIS A 88 -2.41 12.90 -2.00
C HIS A 88 -1.08 12.50 -1.38
N PHE A 89 -0.26 11.79 -2.17
CA PHE A 89 1.10 11.48 -1.80
C PHE A 89 2.06 12.48 -2.44
N GLU A 90 2.87 13.14 -1.62
CA GLU A 90 3.97 13.94 -2.12
C GLU A 90 5.03 13.02 -2.75
N ASN A 91 5.51 13.38 -3.95
CA ASN A 91 6.61 12.65 -4.58
C ASN A 91 7.89 12.83 -3.75
N ASP A 92 8.49 11.71 -3.32
CA ASP A 92 9.63 11.65 -2.42
C ASP A 92 10.72 10.77 -3.03
N MET A 93 11.87 10.75 -2.37
CA MET A 93 13.05 10.02 -2.78
C MET A 93 12.76 8.51 -2.93
N CYS A 94 13.28 7.92 -4.00
CA CYS A 94 13.28 6.47 -4.16
C CYS A 94 14.14 5.82 -3.08
N ALA A 95 13.61 4.92 -2.26
CA ALA A 95 14.40 4.25 -1.23
C ALA A 95 15.37 3.17 -1.77
N ILE A 96 15.39 2.95 -3.09
CA ILE A 96 16.24 1.95 -3.76
C ILE A 96 17.34 2.64 -4.57
N CYS A 97 16.99 3.46 -5.56
CA CYS A 97 17.97 4.16 -6.39
C CYS A 97 18.41 5.52 -5.84
N LEU A 98 17.79 6.00 -4.74
CA LEU A 98 18.11 7.26 -4.05
C LEU A 98 17.92 8.53 -4.89
N GLU A 99 17.27 8.43 -6.05
CA GLU A 99 16.82 9.60 -6.83
C GLU A 99 15.84 10.43 -6.00
N GLU A 100 16.06 11.75 -5.94
CA GLU A 100 15.29 12.68 -5.10
C GLU A 100 13.79 12.69 -5.38
N LYS A 101 13.40 12.33 -6.61
CA LYS A 101 12.00 12.12 -7.00
C LYS A 101 11.85 10.78 -7.69
N ALA A 102 10.95 9.95 -7.19
CA ALA A 102 10.67 8.66 -7.81
C ALA A 102 10.02 8.84 -9.19
N GLN A 103 10.59 8.17 -10.20
CA GLN A 103 9.98 8.06 -11.53
C GLN A 103 8.91 6.96 -11.50
N ASN A 104 7.68 7.29 -11.91
CA ASN A 104 6.51 6.42 -11.76
C ASN A 104 6.42 5.89 -10.31
N PRO A 105 6.10 6.77 -9.35
CA PRO A 105 6.23 6.47 -7.93
C PRO A 105 5.36 5.27 -7.54
N VAL A 106 5.96 4.40 -6.72
CA VAL A 106 5.30 3.24 -6.14
C VAL A 106 5.09 3.48 -4.66
N TYR A 107 3.87 3.27 -4.21
CA TYR A 107 3.43 3.42 -2.84
C TYR A 107 3.35 2.06 -2.16
N CYS A 108 3.80 1.97 -0.91
CA CYS A 108 3.45 0.82 -0.09
C CYS A 108 2.07 1.04 0.52
N ILE A 109 1.11 0.18 0.22
CA ILE A 109 -0.27 0.30 0.73
C ILE A 109 -0.34 0.15 2.26
N GLN A 110 0.68 -0.47 2.87
CA GLN A 110 0.70 -0.72 4.31
C GLN A 110 1.19 0.50 5.12
N CYS A 111 2.09 1.31 4.55
CA CYS A 111 2.58 2.51 5.24
C CYS A 111 2.18 3.81 4.56
N LEU A 112 1.52 3.71 3.40
CA LEU A 112 0.99 4.85 2.63
C LEU A 112 2.09 5.89 2.34
N LYS A 113 3.27 5.41 1.93
CA LYS A 113 4.41 6.24 1.54
C LYS A 113 4.96 5.76 0.21
N ILE A 114 5.55 6.68 -0.55
CA ILE A 114 6.40 6.32 -1.69
C ILE A 114 7.58 5.52 -1.19
N VAL A 115 7.83 4.40 -1.85
CA VAL A 115 8.93 3.50 -1.52
C VAL A 115 9.97 3.44 -2.62
N SER A 116 9.56 3.53 -3.88
CA SER A 116 10.47 3.29 -4.99
C SER A 116 9.92 3.78 -6.33
N CYS A 117 10.79 3.81 -7.34
CA CYS A 117 10.38 3.90 -8.72
C CYS A 117 9.73 2.57 -9.14
N LYS A 118 8.89 2.59 -10.17
CA LYS A 118 8.29 1.36 -10.71
C LYS A 118 9.34 0.32 -11.11
N GLY A 119 10.33 0.72 -11.90
CA GLY A 119 11.40 -0.19 -12.33
C GLY A 119 12.18 -0.81 -11.16
N CYS A 120 12.53 -0.02 -10.14
CA CYS A 120 13.19 -0.52 -8.95
C CYS A 120 12.32 -1.51 -8.16
N THR A 121 11.00 -1.29 -8.12
CA THR A 121 10.06 -2.21 -7.46
C THR A 121 9.95 -3.52 -8.24
N ASP A 122 9.84 -3.45 -9.57
CA ASP A 122 9.76 -4.63 -10.44
C ASP A 122 11.02 -5.50 -10.27
N ASP A 123 12.21 -4.88 -10.22
CA ASP A 123 13.46 -5.56 -9.96
C ASP A 123 13.51 -6.14 -8.53
N LEU A 124 13.08 -5.39 -7.51
CA LEU A 124 13.01 -5.86 -6.14
C LEU A 124 12.12 -7.11 -6.01
N VAL A 125 10.92 -7.08 -6.60
CA VAL A 125 9.96 -8.19 -6.58
C VAL A 125 10.52 -9.38 -7.34
N ARG A 126 11.15 -9.19 -8.50
CA ARG A 126 11.74 -10.26 -9.31
C ARG A 126 12.86 -11.02 -8.59
N HIS A 127 13.66 -10.33 -7.77
CA HIS A 127 14.76 -10.94 -7.02
C HIS A 127 14.36 -11.36 -5.59
N SER A 128 13.09 -11.19 -5.22
CA SER A 128 12.56 -11.66 -3.94
C SER A 128 12.15 -13.13 -4.03
N GLY A 129 12.22 -13.84 -2.90
CA GLY A 129 11.64 -15.19 -2.77
C GLY A 129 10.11 -15.13 -2.72
N HIS A 130 9.47 -15.90 -1.85
CA HIS A 130 8.01 -15.87 -1.68
C HIS A 130 7.46 -14.57 -1.06
N PHE A 131 8.34 -13.78 -0.44
CA PHE A 131 7.99 -12.52 0.19
C PHE A 131 8.98 -11.44 -0.19
N VAL A 132 8.46 -10.24 -0.39
CA VAL A 132 9.20 -8.99 -0.55
C VAL A 132 8.95 -8.10 0.67
N LYS A 133 9.97 -7.34 1.10
CA LYS A 133 9.82 -6.36 2.18
C LYS A 133 9.71 -4.96 1.61
N CYS A 134 8.86 -4.14 2.21
CA CYS A 134 8.83 -2.72 1.93
C CYS A 134 10.17 -2.07 2.32
N PRO A 135 10.86 -1.34 1.42
CA PRO A 135 12.11 -0.66 1.75
C PRO A 135 12.01 0.36 2.89
N ARG A 136 10.83 0.96 3.10
CA ARG A 136 10.62 1.97 4.15
C ARG A 136 10.10 1.39 5.46
N CYS A 137 8.99 0.66 5.44
CA CYS A 137 8.38 0.15 6.68
C CYS A 137 8.82 -1.26 7.06
N GLN A 138 9.59 -1.94 6.21
CA GLN A 138 10.13 -3.30 6.42
C GLN A 138 9.08 -4.41 6.62
N ARG A 139 7.79 -4.10 6.53
CA ARG A 139 6.70 -5.07 6.53
C ARG A 139 6.77 -5.96 5.29
N LYS A 140 6.41 -7.22 5.47
CA LYS A 140 6.40 -8.23 4.40
C LYS A 140 5.14 -8.10 3.54
N SER A 141 5.25 -8.52 2.29
CA SER A 141 4.15 -8.82 1.39
C SER A 141 4.46 -10.05 0.55
N PRO A 142 3.46 -10.84 0.12
CA PRO A 142 3.67 -11.94 -0.80
C PRO A 142 4.17 -11.42 -2.15
N THR A 143 5.11 -12.09 -2.79
CA THR A 143 5.63 -11.68 -4.11
C THR A 143 4.58 -11.88 -5.22
N GLU A 144 3.66 -12.83 -5.04
CA GLU A 144 2.52 -13.07 -5.94
C GLU A 144 1.44 -11.98 -5.83
N LEU A 145 1.42 -11.27 -4.71
CA LEU A 145 0.54 -10.13 -4.46
C LEU A 145 1.33 -9.03 -3.73
N PRO A 146 2.25 -8.34 -4.44
CA PRO A 146 3.05 -7.30 -3.81
C PRO A 146 2.13 -6.19 -3.31
N LEU A 147 2.29 -5.80 -2.05
CA LEU A 147 1.48 -4.76 -1.42
C LEU A 147 2.04 -3.37 -1.77
N PHE A 148 2.25 -3.18 -3.07
CA PHE A 148 2.83 -2.02 -3.73
C PHE A 148 1.88 -1.56 -4.82
N TYR A 149 1.52 -0.28 -4.80
CA TYR A 149 0.58 0.34 -5.72
C TYR A 149 1.31 1.38 -6.57
N CYS A 150 1.15 1.32 -7.90
CA CYS A 150 1.53 2.42 -8.78
C CYS A 150 0.27 3.25 -9.01
N ALA A 151 0.26 4.52 -8.62
CA ALA A 151 -0.84 5.40 -9.03
C ALA A 151 -0.79 5.56 -10.56
N PRO A 152 -1.95 5.52 -11.24
CA PRO A 152 -2.01 5.87 -12.66
C PRO A 152 -1.54 7.32 -12.87
N PRO A 153 -0.93 7.62 -14.03
CA PRO A 153 -0.43 8.95 -14.37
C PRO A 153 -1.54 10.01 -14.48
#